data_AF-A0A5C5Q3R3-F1
#
_entry.id   AF-A0A5C5Q3R3-F1
#
_cell.length_a   1.000
_cell.length_b   1.000
_cell.length_c   1.000
_cell.angle_alpha   90.00
_cell.angle_beta   90.00
_cell.angle_gamma   90.00
#
_symmetry.space_group_name_H-M   'P 1'
#
loop_
_entity.id
_entity.type
_entity.pdbx_description
1 polymer ?
#
loop_
_entity_poly.entity_id
_entity_poly.type
_entity_poly.pdbx_seq_one_letter_code
_entity_poly.pdbx_strand_id
1 'polypeptide(L)'
;MKKFAIAAATATALTLTMANAAFAAQATTQAPMNVAAGEVDKAKEATSDTWITTKVKSDLLTEKGIPGSDIKVETNKGVVSLSSTVAITDAQKKIAVDITKKIKGVKAVSADGLKAE
;
A
#
# COMPACT_ATOMS: atom_id res chain seq x y z
N MET A 1 -33.98 -49.87 9.41
CA MET A 1 -34.02 -49.45 7.98
C MET A 1 -33.40 -48.07 7.92
N LYS A 2 -32.25 -47.75 7.33
CA LYS A 2 -31.32 -48.34 6.37
C LYS A 2 -30.03 -47.47 6.61
N LYS A 3 -28.95 -48.00 7.20
CA LYS A 3 -27.71 -48.51 6.54
C LYS A 3 -26.83 -47.35 5.98
N PHE A 4 -25.52 -47.17 6.18
CA PHE A 4 -24.34 -47.98 6.53
C PHE A 4 -23.22 -47.01 7.03
N ALA A 5 -22.52 -47.26 8.15
CA ALA A 5 -21.20 -47.92 8.28
C ALA A 5 -20.05 -47.28 7.47
N ILE A 6 -19.01 -46.75 8.16
CA ILE A 6 -17.53 -46.91 7.96
C ILE A 6 -16.88 -46.38 9.28
N ALA A 7 -16.49 -47.22 10.25
CA ALA A 7 -15.19 -47.90 10.42
C ALA A 7 -14.00 -46.91 10.60
N ALA A 8 -13.43 -46.83 11.81
CA ALA A 8 -12.10 -47.37 12.19
C ALA A 8 -10.93 -46.56 11.59
N ALA A 9 -9.83 -46.22 12.26
CA ALA A 9 -9.16 -46.87 13.37
C ALA A 9 -8.22 -45.87 14.07
N THR A 10 -7.91 -46.22 15.31
CA THR A 10 -6.72 -45.86 16.10
C THR A 10 -5.43 -45.74 15.28
N ALA A 11 -4.59 -44.76 15.61
CA ALA A 11 -3.22 -45.00 16.08
C ALA A 11 -2.44 -43.68 16.13
N THR A 12 -2.12 -43.25 17.34
CA THR A 12 -0.94 -42.44 17.62
C THR A 12 0.31 -43.15 17.12
N ALA A 13 1.07 -42.54 16.22
CA ALA A 13 2.48 -42.86 16.05
C ALA A 13 3.25 -41.62 15.56
N LEU A 14 3.96 -41.04 16.52
CA LEU A 14 5.07 -40.11 16.41
C LEU A 14 6.22 -40.74 15.59
N THR A 15 6.67 -40.12 14.49
CA THR A 15 8.09 -40.12 14.10
C THR A 15 8.43 -39.00 13.10
N LEU A 16 9.39 -38.17 13.53
CA LEU A 16 10.27 -37.33 12.72
C LEU A 16 11.00 -38.16 11.65
N THR A 17 11.17 -37.63 10.43
CA THR A 17 12.47 -37.54 9.74
C THR A 17 12.38 -36.71 8.45
N MET A 18 13.51 -36.09 8.13
CA MET A 18 13.73 -35.03 7.15
C MET A 18 13.99 -35.57 5.74
N ALA A 19 13.50 -34.88 4.70
CA ALA A 19 14.20 -34.62 3.45
C ALA A 19 13.31 -33.87 2.43
N ASN A 20 13.86 -32.77 1.90
CA ASN A 20 13.61 -32.16 0.60
C ASN A 20 12.19 -32.04 0.00
N ALA A 21 11.74 -30.78 -0.04
CA ALA A 21 11.18 -30.10 -1.20
C ALA A 21 10.05 -30.79 -1.99
N ALA A 22 8.80 -30.50 -1.60
CA ALA A 22 7.71 -30.29 -2.54
C ALA A 22 6.57 -29.52 -1.85
N PHE A 23 5.93 -28.67 -2.63
CA PHE A 23 4.86 -27.75 -2.27
C PHE A 23 3.71 -28.34 -1.42
N ALA A 24 3.09 -27.41 -0.69
CA ALA A 24 1.69 -27.39 -0.24
C ALA A 24 1.41 -27.82 1.21
N ALA A 25 0.59 -26.96 1.85
CA ALA A 25 -0.06 -27.09 3.15
C ALA A 25 0.81 -26.81 4.39
N GLN A 26 1.00 -25.53 4.68
CA GLN A 26 1.20 -25.07 6.06
C GLN A 26 0.14 -24.02 6.39
N ALA A 27 -1.02 -24.50 6.83
CA ALA A 27 -2.02 -23.69 7.52
C ALA A 27 -1.93 -24.02 9.01
N THR A 28 -2.16 -22.99 9.82
CA THR A 28 -2.43 -22.99 11.26
C THR A 28 -1.24 -23.22 12.21
N THR A 29 -0.40 -22.21 12.36
CA THR A 29 0.03 -21.78 13.69
C THR A 29 -0.55 -20.39 13.94
N GLN A 30 -1.68 -20.37 14.66
CA GLN A 30 -2.28 -19.16 15.22
C GLN A 30 -1.29 -18.53 16.20
N ALA A 31 -0.68 -17.42 15.82
CA ALA A 31 -0.05 -16.51 16.77
C ALA A 31 -1.17 -15.75 17.51
N PRO A 32 -1.05 -15.52 18.84
CA PRO A 32 -2.02 -14.72 19.57
C PRO A 32 -2.05 -13.30 19.00
N MET A 33 -3.25 -12.87 18.60
CA MET A 33 -3.54 -11.53 18.12
C MET A 33 -3.34 -10.53 19.25
N ASN A 34 -2.13 -10.04 19.42
CA ASN A 34 -1.87 -8.86 20.22
C ASN A 34 -2.18 -7.64 19.33
N VAL A 35 -3.48 -7.35 19.14
CA VAL A 35 -3.98 -6.14 18.46
C VAL A 35 -3.67 -4.93 19.34
N ALA A 36 -2.41 -4.51 19.31
CA ALA A 36 -1.96 -3.27 19.92
C ALA A 36 -2.46 -2.11 19.07
N ALA A 37 -3.04 -1.10 19.73
CA ALA A 37 -3.73 0.06 19.18
C ALA A 37 -3.12 0.76 17.94
N GLY A 38 -1.83 0.56 17.64
CA GLY A 38 -1.18 1.13 16.46
C GLY A 38 -1.61 0.56 15.10
N GLU A 39 -2.29 -0.59 15.05
CA GLU A 39 -2.75 -1.17 13.77
C GLU A 39 -3.98 -0.44 13.20
N VAL A 40 -4.85 0.06 14.09
CA VAL A 40 -6.04 0.83 13.70
C VAL A 40 -5.65 2.22 13.19
N ASP A 41 -4.67 2.86 13.83
CA ASP A 41 -4.15 4.16 13.39
C ASP A 41 -3.42 4.06 12.05
N LYS A 42 -2.59 3.02 11.86
CA LYS A 42 -1.95 2.76 10.55
C LYS A 42 -2.97 2.50 9.44
N ALA A 43 -4.05 1.76 9.72
CA ALA A 43 -5.10 1.52 8.74
C ALA A 43 -5.86 2.82 8.37
N LYS A 44 -6.12 3.70 9.34
CA LYS A 44 -6.75 5.02 9.11
C LYS A 44 -5.83 5.96 8.33
N GLU A 45 -4.52 5.98 8.64
CA GLU A 45 -3.53 6.75 7.90
C GLU A 45 -3.36 6.23 6.46
N ALA A 46 -3.27 4.91 6.25
CA ALA A 46 -3.14 4.32 4.92
C ALA A 46 -4.37 4.58 4.03
N THR A 47 -5.57 4.50 4.61
CA THR A 47 -6.82 4.87 3.91
C THR A 47 -6.80 6.36 3.56
N SER A 48 -6.26 7.19 4.45
CA SER A 48 -6.14 8.63 4.24
C SER A 48 -5.15 8.96 3.11
N ASP A 49 -3.97 8.36 3.15
CA ASP A 49 -2.92 8.58 2.16
C ASP A 49 -3.32 8.09 0.76
N THR A 50 -4.10 7.02 0.68
CA THR A 50 -4.61 6.50 -0.60
C THR A 50 -5.53 7.53 -1.27
N TRP A 51 -6.50 8.09 -0.55
CA TRP A 51 -7.38 9.10 -1.14
C TRP A 51 -6.62 10.39 -1.48
N ILE A 52 -5.65 10.80 -0.65
CA ILE A 52 -4.79 11.96 -0.94
C ILE A 52 -4.04 11.72 -2.24
N THR A 53 -3.38 10.57 -2.37
CA THR A 53 -2.60 10.22 -3.57
C THR A 53 -3.48 10.22 -4.82
N THR A 54 -4.66 9.59 -4.75
CA THR A 54 -5.61 9.58 -5.87
C THR A 54 -6.05 10.99 -6.22
N LYS A 55 -6.40 11.83 -5.23
CA LYS A 55 -6.80 13.22 -5.45
C LYS A 55 -5.68 14.03 -6.11
N VAL A 56 -4.47 13.96 -5.57
CA VAL A 56 -3.29 14.66 -6.12
C VAL A 56 -3.08 14.24 -7.57
N LYS A 57 -3.09 12.92 -7.83
CA LYS A 57 -2.85 12.40 -9.19
C LYS A 57 -3.94 12.83 -10.17
N SER A 58 -5.21 12.80 -9.76
CA SER A 58 -6.32 13.30 -10.58
C SER A 58 -6.21 14.79 -10.86
N ASP A 59 -5.90 15.61 -9.85
CA ASP A 59 -5.78 17.06 -10.02
C ASP A 59 -4.58 17.38 -10.95
N LEU A 60 -3.44 16.70 -10.81
CA LEU A 60 -2.28 16.88 -11.70
C LEU A 60 -2.52 16.39 -13.14
N LEU A 61 -3.34 15.35 -13.33
CA LEU A 61 -3.70 14.85 -14.67
C LEU A 61 -4.69 15.78 -15.39
N THR A 62 -5.51 16.52 -14.64
CA THR A 62 -6.47 17.47 -15.20
C THR A 62 -5.86 18.86 -15.45
N GLU A 63 -4.75 19.18 -14.80
CA GLU A 63 -4.03 20.43 -14.97
C GLU A 63 -3.38 20.51 -16.36
N LYS A 64 -3.80 21.50 -17.15
CA LYS A 64 -3.25 21.70 -18.49
C LYS A 64 -1.81 22.20 -18.41
N GLY A 65 -0.93 21.51 -19.14
CA GLY A 65 0.48 21.88 -19.19
C GLY A 65 1.31 21.30 -18.07
N ILE A 66 0.79 20.39 -17.23
CA ILE A 66 1.61 19.53 -16.37
C ILE A 66 1.60 18.11 -16.97
N PRO A 67 2.76 17.45 -17.12
CA PRO A 67 2.79 16.05 -17.55
C PRO A 67 2.37 15.13 -16.39
N GLY A 68 1.10 15.18 -15.97
CA GLY A 68 0.59 14.40 -14.83
C GLY A 68 0.75 12.89 -15.00
N SER A 69 0.87 12.40 -16.24
CA SER A 69 1.16 11.00 -16.57
C SER A 69 2.59 10.59 -16.20
N ASP A 70 3.54 11.52 -16.30
CA ASP A 70 4.96 11.30 -16.04
C ASP A 70 5.38 11.68 -14.61
N ILE A 71 4.44 12.23 -13.83
CA ILE A 71 4.63 12.56 -12.42
C ILE A 71 4.18 11.38 -11.57
N LYS A 72 5.11 10.86 -10.78
CA LYS A 72 4.85 9.89 -9.74
C LYS A 72 4.57 10.62 -8.43
N VAL A 73 3.45 10.24 -7.82
CA VAL A 73 2.97 10.75 -6.53
C VAL A 73 3.04 9.62 -5.51
N GLU A 74 3.72 9.87 -4.41
CA GLU A 74 3.77 8.96 -3.26
C GLU A 74 3.36 9.73 -2.00
N THR A 75 2.45 9.17 -1.20
CA THR A 75 2.03 9.79 0.06
C THR A 75 2.37 8.87 1.22
N ASN A 76 2.97 9.43 2.28
CA ASN A 76 3.27 8.72 3.51
C ASN A 76 2.90 9.58 4.72
N LYS A 77 1.89 9.15 5.47
CA LYS A 77 1.41 9.79 6.70
C LYS A 77 1.08 11.28 6.54
N GLY A 78 0.49 11.63 5.39
CA GLY A 78 0.18 13.00 4.99
C GLY A 78 1.36 13.81 4.39
N VAL A 79 2.54 13.22 4.21
CA VAL A 79 3.63 13.83 3.45
C VAL A 79 3.57 13.35 2.01
N VAL A 80 3.42 14.26 1.06
CA VAL A 80 3.34 13.94 -0.37
C VAL A 80 4.69 14.21 -1.04
N SER A 81 5.23 13.21 -1.70
CA SER A 81 6.44 13.28 -2.51
C SER A 81 6.07 13.27 -3.98
N LEU A 82 6.49 14.31 -4.70
CA LEU A 82 6.30 14.47 -6.14
C LEU A 82 7.63 14.24 -6.85
N SER A 83 7.62 13.37 -7.86
CA SER A 83 8.79 13.09 -8.69
C SER A 83 8.40 12.96 -10.16
N SER A 84 9.29 13.39 -11.07
CA SER A 84 9.05 13.30 -12.51
C SER A 84 10.25 12.67 -13.22
N THR A 85 9.96 11.86 -14.23
CA THR A 85 11.01 11.34 -15.11
C THR A 85 11.42 12.37 -16.16
N VAL A 86 10.47 13.23 -16.54
CA VAL A 86 10.60 14.29 -17.53
C VAL A 86 10.94 15.62 -16.85
N ALA A 87 11.73 16.45 -17.53
CA ALA A 87 12.01 17.80 -17.09
C ALA A 87 10.76 18.68 -17.19
N ILE A 88 10.54 19.50 -16.18
CA ILE A 88 9.44 20.46 -16.10
C ILE A 88 10.00 21.84 -15.79
N THR A 89 9.27 22.88 -16.18
CA THR A 89 9.58 24.27 -15.82
C THR A 89 9.34 24.52 -14.33
N ASP A 90 10.04 25.50 -13.75
CA ASP A 90 9.80 25.95 -12.38
C ASP A 90 8.35 26.40 -12.14
N ALA A 91 7.69 26.95 -13.15
CA ALA A 91 6.28 27.31 -13.08
C ALA A 91 5.39 26.09 -12.86
N GLN A 92 5.59 25.02 -13.64
CA GLN A 92 4.87 23.74 -13.48
C GLN A 92 5.14 23.12 -12.11
N LYS A 93 6.40 23.15 -11.65
CA LYS A 93 6.78 22.67 -10.31
C LYS A 93 6.00 23.42 -9.22
N LYS A 94 5.93 24.76 -9.30
CA LYS A 94 5.19 25.58 -8.35
C LYS A 94 3.70 25.29 -8.36
N ILE A 95 3.10 25.11 -9.54
CA ILE A 95 1.68 24.78 -9.69
C ILE A 95 1.38 23.39 -9.08
N ALA A 96 2.21 22.39 -9.37
CA ALA A 96 2.04 21.04 -8.80
C ALA A 96 2.08 21.06 -7.26
N VAL A 97 3.01 21.82 -6.68
CA VAL A 97 3.10 22.02 -5.23
C VAL A 97 1.86 22.73 -4.68
N ASP A 98 1.38 23.77 -5.37
CA ASP A 98 0.21 24.54 -4.95
C ASP A 98 -1.07 23.70 -4.96
N ILE A 99 -1.30 22.92 -6.03
CA ILE A 99 -2.41 21.97 -6.15
C ILE A 99 -2.35 20.95 -5.01
N THR A 100 -1.18 20.37 -4.77
CA THR A 100 -0.99 19.36 -3.73
C THR A 100 -1.27 19.93 -2.33
N LYS A 101 -0.83 21.15 -2.04
CA LYS A 101 -1.07 21.83 -0.75
C LYS A 101 -2.55 22.15 -0.49
N LYS A 102 -3.36 22.31 -1.54
CA LYS A 102 -4.80 22.57 -1.40
C LYS A 102 -5.60 21.32 -0.98
N ILE A 103 -5.00 20.14 -1.08
CA ILE A 103 -5.67 18.89 -0.72
C ILE A 103 -5.69 18.74 0.79
N LYS A 104 -6.88 18.46 1.33
CA LYS A 104 -7.08 18.29 2.77
C LYS A 104 -6.22 17.14 3.31
N GLY A 105 -5.69 17.28 4.53
CA GLY A 105 -4.87 16.22 5.13
C GLY A 105 -3.41 16.14 4.65
N VAL A 106 -3.03 16.93 3.64
CA VAL A 106 -1.61 17.14 3.30
C VAL A 106 -0.95 17.95 4.40
N LYS A 107 0.07 17.37 5.03
CA LYS A 107 0.90 18.00 6.06
C LYS A 107 2.14 18.67 5.46
N ALA A 108 2.75 18.03 4.47
CA ALA A 108 3.93 18.54 3.80
C ALA A 108 3.98 18.05 2.35
N VAL A 109 4.68 18.81 1.50
CA VAL A 109 4.91 18.48 0.09
C VAL A 109 6.39 18.57 -0.20
N SER A 110 6.98 17.46 -0.65
CA SER A 110 8.34 17.40 -1.18
C SER A 110 8.25 17.39 -2.71
N ALA A 111 8.95 18.35 -3.32
CA ALA A 111 9.06 18.52 -4.76
C ALA A 111 10.52 18.37 -5.23
N ASP A 112 11.35 17.73 -4.41
CA ASP A 112 12.78 17.55 -4.64
C ASP A 112 13.04 16.57 -5.80
N GLY A 113 12.10 15.65 -6.06
CA GLY A 113 12.16 14.69 -7.17
C GLY A 113 11.67 15.24 -8.51
N LEU A 114 11.16 16.47 -8.57
CA LEU A 114 10.75 17.10 -9.81
C LEU A 114 11.97 17.73 -10.48
N LYS A 115 12.35 17.21 -11.64
CA LYS A 115 13.44 17.74 -12.46
C LYS A 115 13.03 19.10 -13.02
N ALA A 116 13.57 20.18 -12.46
CA ALA A 116 13.44 21.52 -13.00
C ALA A 116 14.51 21.74 -14.08
N GLU A 117 14.10 22.22 -15.25
CA GLU A 117 14.99 22.69 -16.33
C GLU A 117 15.22 24.20 -16.29
#